data_AF-A0A4P7VBG4-F1
#
_entry.id   AF-A0A4P7VBG4-F1
#
_cell.length_a   1.000
_cell.length_b   1.000
_cell.length_c   1.000
_cell.angle_alpha   90.00
_cell.angle_beta   90.00
_cell.angle_gamma   90.00
#
_symmetry.space_group_name_H-M   'P 1'
#
loop_
_entity.id
_entity.type
_entity.pdbx_description
1 polymer ?
#
loop_
_entity_poly.entity_id
_entity_poly.type
_entity_poly.pdbx_seq_one_letter_code
_entity_poly.pdbx_strand_id
1 'polypeptide(L)'
;MTYQDYFRNSDFEDIWIILSGFYMEHEALKSQYCSLVEALKSLPADSAHSTAPIEMCLDYDNEIMVKGAPDPQEWLLGREVMIDFSSWRYGRDEETAVETTGLKTFDMLSGREKRQLARESDTATLAAHLLYWSTLYAINTQEQHRQDFSAWFDSLMNGKPKYEMEKEYVSESFRRKQCKYWRETVANDSAIDWTWNLGILKKKLEYNIGYWRYVQRHVGWEEDVNRMLIAINLIEIARTDWPDIKDKHINLRTAERYTHEHDHGGDLHESYLAKLYRDKAFHILWKWLDHNMKNWWD
;
A
#
# COMPACT_ATOMS: atom_id res chain seq x y z
N MET A 1 7.24 22.24 7.09
CA MET A 1 7.80 22.40 5.72
C MET A 1 6.83 21.75 4.76
N THR A 2 6.67 22.26 3.54
CA THR A 2 5.86 21.59 2.52
C THR A 2 6.62 20.42 1.90
N TYR A 3 5.92 19.48 1.28
CA TYR A 3 6.53 18.37 0.53
C TYR A 3 7.59 18.88 -0.46
N GLN A 4 7.28 19.94 -1.21
CA GLN A 4 8.21 20.53 -2.17
C GLN A 4 9.46 21.14 -1.51
N ASP A 5 9.32 21.70 -0.30
CA ASP A 5 10.45 22.30 0.41
C ASP A 5 11.52 21.27 0.78
N TYR A 6 11.15 20.02 1.06
CA TYR A 6 12.12 18.97 1.35
C TYR A 6 13.06 18.73 0.15
N PHE A 7 12.53 18.75 -1.06
CA PHE A 7 13.34 18.58 -2.27
C PHE A 7 14.16 19.82 -2.60
N ARG A 8 13.61 21.02 -2.42
CA ARG A 8 14.34 22.27 -2.68
C ARG A 8 15.52 22.48 -1.74
N ASN A 9 15.44 21.96 -0.52
CA ASN A 9 16.46 22.09 0.51
C ASN A 9 17.39 20.87 0.64
N SER A 10 17.40 19.98 -0.35
CA SER A 10 18.21 18.75 -0.34
C SER A 10 18.96 18.55 -1.65
N ASP A 11 20.18 18.02 -1.58
CA ASP A 11 20.92 17.54 -2.74
C ASP A 11 20.36 16.18 -3.19
N PHE A 12 20.27 15.96 -4.50
CA PHE A 12 19.82 14.68 -5.04
C PHE A 12 20.79 13.53 -4.70
N GLU A 13 22.10 13.77 -4.67
CA GLU A 13 23.06 12.71 -4.35
C GLU A 13 22.91 12.24 -2.90
N ASP A 14 22.62 13.15 -1.96
CA ASP A 14 22.33 12.79 -0.57
C ASP A 14 21.02 11.98 -0.47
N ILE A 15 19.97 12.43 -1.19
CA ILE A 15 18.71 11.66 -1.30
C ILE A 15 18.97 10.27 -1.89
N TRP A 16 19.81 10.17 -2.93
CA TRP A 16 20.12 8.92 -3.61
C TRP A 16 20.92 7.95 -2.74
N ILE A 17 21.87 8.44 -1.95
CA ILE A 17 22.59 7.60 -0.97
C ILE A 17 21.58 6.95 -0.01
N ILE A 18 20.56 7.69 0.43
CA ILE A 18 19.51 7.14 1.29
C ILE A 18 18.62 6.18 0.50
N LEU A 19 18.14 6.51 -0.69
CA LEU A 19 17.32 5.60 -1.50
C LEU A 19 18.04 4.28 -1.84
N SER A 20 19.30 4.35 -2.28
CA SER A 20 20.11 3.18 -2.61
C SER A 20 20.54 2.39 -1.36
N GLY A 21 20.82 3.06 -0.24
CA GLY A 21 21.25 2.41 0.99
C GLY A 21 20.11 1.82 1.83
N PHE A 22 19.02 2.58 2.01
CA PHE A 22 17.89 2.21 2.86
C PHE A 22 16.89 1.34 2.12
N TYR A 23 16.53 1.73 0.90
CA TYR A 23 15.49 1.06 0.12
C TYR A 23 16.03 0.13 -0.97
N MET A 24 17.37 0.06 -1.11
CA MET A 24 18.03 -0.74 -2.14
C MET A 24 17.52 -0.43 -3.56
N GLU A 25 17.22 0.85 -3.81
CA GLU A 25 16.82 1.30 -5.14
C GLU A 25 17.91 0.99 -6.17
N HIS A 26 17.49 0.46 -7.32
CA HIS A 26 18.43 -0.03 -8.32
C HIS A 26 19.08 1.15 -9.06
N GLU A 27 20.39 1.09 -9.30
CA GLU A 27 21.16 2.19 -9.93
C GLU A 27 20.58 2.65 -11.29
N ALA A 28 19.98 1.73 -12.05
CA ALA A 28 19.29 2.06 -13.30
C ALA A 28 18.10 3.04 -13.15
N LEU A 29 17.54 3.18 -11.94
CA LEU A 29 16.45 4.12 -11.63
C LEU A 29 16.96 5.49 -11.19
N LYS A 30 18.27 5.65 -10.92
CA LYS A 30 18.85 6.91 -10.44
C LYS A 30 18.49 8.10 -11.33
N SER A 31 18.57 7.93 -12.65
CA SER A 31 18.26 8.98 -13.61
C SER A 31 16.78 9.39 -13.59
N GLN A 32 15.87 8.44 -13.34
CA GLN A 32 14.43 8.69 -13.24
C GLN A 32 14.09 9.45 -11.95
N TYR A 33 14.64 9.00 -10.82
CA TYR A 33 14.50 9.72 -9.55
C TYR A 33 15.09 11.13 -9.60
N CYS A 34 16.25 11.31 -10.23
CA CYS A 34 16.85 12.62 -10.44
C CYS A 34 15.93 13.54 -11.26
N SER A 35 15.44 13.02 -12.38
CA SER A 35 14.51 13.77 -13.26
C SER A 35 13.22 14.14 -12.53
N LEU A 36 12.68 13.24 -11.71
CA LEU A 36 11.51 13.50 -10.88
C LEU A 36 11.80 14.60 -9.86
N VAL A 37 12.89 14.51 -9.10
CA VAL A 37 13.22 15.52 -8.07
C VAL A 37 13.36 16.91 -8.67
N GLU A 38 14.02 17.03 -9.83
CA GLU A 38 14.14 18.31 -10.54
C GLU A 38 12.80 18.84 -11.05
N ALA A 39 11.90 17.94 -11.50
CA ALA A 39 10.52 18.32 -11.83
C ALA A 39 9.76 18.80 -10.58
N LEU A 40 9.84 18.08 -9.46
CA LEU A 40 9.15 18.44 -8.22
C LEU A 40 9.63 19.79 -7.67
N LYS A 41 10.92 20.12 -7.78
CA LYS A 41 11.46 21.43 -7.36
C LYS A 41 10.85 22.61 -8.12
N SER A 42 10.51 22.39 -9.39
CA SER A 42 10.11 23.44 -10.34
C SER A 42 8.60 23.55 -10.57
N LEU A 43 7.83 22.49 -10.30
CA LEU A 43 6.39 22.47 -10.51
C LEU A 43 5.64 23.48 -9.59
N PRO A 44 4.59 24.16 -10.07
CA PRO A 44 3.76 25.00 -9.23
C PRO A 44 2.94 24.14 -8.26
N ALA A 45 2.78 24.61 -7.02
CA ALA A 45 1.94 23.94 -6.04
C ALA A 45 0.45 24.06 -6.43
N ASP A 46 -0.27 22.94 -6.33
CA ASP A 46 -1.70 22.91 -6.59
C ASP A 46 -2.51 23.26 -5.33
N SER A 47 -2.97 24.52 -5.27
CA SER A 47 -3.79 25.00 -4.16
C SER A 47 -5.10 24.23 -3.94
N ALA A 48 -5.64 23.55 -4.96
CA ALA A 48 -6.91 22.82 -4.86
C ALA A 48 -6.76 21.48 -4.11
N HIS A 49 -5.56 20.88 -4.12
CA HIS A 49 -5.30 19.58 -3.51
C HIS A 49 -4.36 19.65 -2.28
N SER A 50 -3.94 20.85 -1.89
CA SER A 50 -2.97 21.07 -0.80
C SER A 50 -3.58 21.09 0.62
N THR A 51 -4.88 20.77 0.77
CA THR A 51 -5.60 20.97 2.04
C THR A 51 -5.35 19.91 3.11
N ALA A 52 -4.95 18.69 2.73
CA ALA A 52 -4.65 17.63 3.69
C ALA A 52 -3.14 17.59 3.97
N PRO A 53 -2.68 17.41 5.21
CA PRO A 53 -1.26 17.22 5.48
C PRO A 53 -0.77 15.83 5.03
N ILE A 54 0.54 15.69 4.85
CA ILE A 54 1.25 14.42 4.73
C ILE A 54 1.79 14.09 6.12
N GLU A 55 1.53 12.90 6.64
CA GLU A 55 2.02 12.49 7.96
C GLU A 55 3.14 11.48 7.81
N MET A 56 4.32 11.79 8.33
CA MET A 56 5.42 10.85 8.45
C MET A 56 5.50 10.37 9.89
N CYS A 57 5.26 9.09 10.09
CA CYS A 57 5.16 8.47 11.40
C CYS A 57 5.77 7.07 11.39
N LEU A 58 5.78 6.43 12.56
CA LEU A 58 6.24 5.05 12.68
C LEU A 58 5.07 4.09 12.57
N ASP A 59 5.24 3.01 11.82
CA ASP A 59 4.24 1.94 11.72
C ASP A 59 4.33 0.95 12.89
N TYR A 60 3.60 -0.16 12.77
CA TYR A 60 3.53 -1.18 13.82
C TYR A 60 4.87 -1.90 14.07
N ASP A 61 5.76 -1.93 13.07
CA ASP A 61 7.08 -2.55 13.15
C ASP A 61 8.19 -1.49 13.37
N ASN A 62 7.79 -0.27 13.76
CA ASN A 62 8.64 0.88 13.96
C ASN A 62 9.42 1.32 12.70
N GLU A 63 8.88 1.04 11.51
CA GLU A 63 9.41 1.53 10.24
C GLU A 63 8.87 2.93 9.94
N ILE A 64 9.62 3.75 9.18
CA ILE A 64 9.16 5.07 8.75
C ILE A 64 8.10 4.89 7.65
N MET A 65 6.88 5.27 7.96
CA MET A 65 5.73 5.27 7.06
C MET A 65 5.27 6.70 6.75
N VAL A 66 4.99 6.97 5.47
CA VAL A 66 4.43 8.24 5.02
C VAL A 66 2.97 8.05 4.59
N LYS A 67 2.03 8.63 5.33
CA LYS A 67 0.60 8.65 5.01
C LYS A 67 0.26 9.86 4.16
N GLY A 68 -0.64 9.67 3.19
CA GLY A 68 -1.07 10.73 2.29
C GLY A 68 -0.13 10.99 1.11
N ALA A 69 0.96 10.24 0.96
CA ALA A 69 1.84 10.24 -0.21
C ALA A 69 1.40 9.40 -1.44
N PRO A 70 0.36 8.52 -1.42
CA PRO A 70 -0.08 7.80 -2.63
C PRO A 70 -0.68 8.65 -3.75
N ASP A 71 -0.92 9.94 -3.51
CA ASP A 71 -1.53 10.84 -4.47
C ASP A 71 -0.51 11.23 -5.58
N PRO A 72 -0.98 11.61 -6.79
CA PRO A 72 -0.12 12.14 -7.84
C PRO A 72 0.85 13.20 -7.32
N GLN A 73 2.11 13.16 -7.76
CA GLN A 73 3.18 13.90 -7.12
C GLN A 73 2.96 15.42 -7.18
N GLU A 74 2.31 15.92 -8.23
CA GLU A 74 1.89 17.32 -8.34
C GLU A 74 0.90 17.78 -7.26
N TRP A 75 0.07 16.88 -6.73
CA TRP A 75 -0.90 17.18 -5.66
C TRP A 75 -0.24 17.23 -4.28
N LEU A 76 0.98 16.68 -4.16
CA LEU A 76 1.71 16.65 -2.91
C LEU A 76 2.45 17.97 -2.63
N LEU A 77 2.84 18.71 -3.67
CA LEU A 77 3.79 19.82 -3.61
C LEU A 77 3.50 20.86 -2.52
N GLY A 78 2.24 21.30 -2.41
CA GLY A 78 1.82 22.32 -1.45
C GLY A 78 1.36 21.78 -0.10
N ARG A 79 1.34 20.45 0.09
CA ARG A 79 0.89 19.83 1.36
C ARG A 79 1.97 19.99 2.42
N GLU A 80 1.54 20.36 3.62
CA GLU A 80 2.41 20.40 4.80
C GLU A 80 2.79 18.98 5.21
N VAL A 81 4.07 18.76 5.51
CA VAL A 81 4.56 17.49 6.06
C VAL A 81 4.66 17.62 7.58
N MET A 82 3.89 16.77 8.25
CA MET A 82 3.86 16.62 9.70
C MET A 82 4.69 15.39 10.08
N ILE A 83 5.66 15.57 10.97
CA ILE A 83 6.56 14.49 11.42
C ILE A 83 6.24 14.15 12.86
N ASP A 84 5.83 12.89 13.10
CA ASP A 84 5.61 12.36 14.45
C ASP A 84 6.29 10.99 14.62
N PHE A 85 7.48 11.03 15.21
CA PHE A 85 8.24 9.84 15.60
C PHE A 85 8.16 9.54 17.10
N SER A 86 7.21 10.17 17.81
CA SER A 86 7.10 10.04 19.26
C SER A 86 6.43 8.72 19.70
N SER A 87 5.60 8.11 18.84
CA SER A 87 4.76 6.94 19.15
C SER A 87 5.48 5.58 19.11
N TRP A 88 6.79 5.54 19.37
CA TRP A 88 7.59 4.30 19.32
C TRP A 88 7.05 3.24 20.29
N ARG A 89 6.81 2.01 19.82
CA ARG A 89 6.34 0.92 20.68
C ARG A 89 7.53 0.18 21.30
N TYR A 90 7.63 0.23 22.63
CA TYR A 90 8.63 -0.50 23.41
C TYR A 90 8.31 -2.01 23.43
N GLY A 91 9.34 -2.86 23.36
CA GLY A 91 9.24 -4.28 23.72
C GLY A 91 9.33 -5.33 22.61
N ARG A 92 9.54 -4.95 21.33
CA ARG A 92 9.72 -5.92 20.22
C ARG A 92 11.17 -6.07 19.73
N ASP A 93 11.99 -5.01 19.86
CA ASP A 93 13.36 -4.94 19.28
C ASP A 93 14.48 -4.88 20.33
N GLU A 94 14.34 -5.55 21.47
CA GLU A 94 15.48 -5.82 22.38
C GLU A 94 16.26 -7.08 21.95
N GLU A 95 16.31 -7.38 20.65
CA GLU A 95 17.24 -8.41 20.17
C GLU A 95 18.67 -7.90 20.28
N THR A 96 19.51 -8.71 20.95
CA THR A 96 20.95 -8.49 21.09
C THR A 96 21.59 -8.35 19.72
N ALA A 97 22.12 -7.16 19.44
CA ALA A 97 22.79 -6.85 18.19
C ALA A 97 23.89 -7.87 17.89
N VAL A 98 23.73 -8.63 16.81
CA VAL A 98 24.85 -9.37 16.21
C VAL A 98 25.65 -8.35 15.40
N GLU A 99 26.87 -8.04 15.84
CA GLU A 99 27.80 -7.19 15.12
C GLU A 99 28.08 -7.81 13.74
N THR A 100 27.47 -7.23 12.71
CA THR A 100 27.69 -7.57 11.32
C THR A 100 28.65 -6.54 10.72
N THR A 101 29.80 -6.99 10.25
CA THR A 101 30.91 -6.18 9.72
C THR A 101 30.71 -5.78 8.25
N GLY A 102 29.49 -5.39 7.86
CA GLY A 102 29.13 -4.96 6.50
C GLY A 102 28.23 -3.72 6.48
N LEU A 103 27.92 -3.19 5.29
CA LEU A 103 26.94 -2.11 5.11
C LEU A 103 25.57 -2.60 5.64
N LYS A 104 25.06 -2.03 6.73
CA LYS A 104 23.74 -2.37 7.28
C LYS A 104 22.66 -1.66 6.45
N THR A 105 21.74 -2.42 5.85
CA THR A 105 20.50 -1.87 5.28
C THR A 105 19.52 -1.50 6.40
N PHE A 106 18.47 -0.73 6.12
CA PHE A 106 17.51 -0.31 7.15
C PHE A 106 16.89 -1.50 7.90
N ASP A 107 16.52 -2.57 7.19
CA ASP A 107 16.00 -3.82 7.77
C ASP A 107 16.98 -4.50 8.74
N MET A 108 18.29 -4.24 8.59
CA MET A 108 19.36 -4.79 9.44
C MET A 108 19.69 -3.88 10.65
N LEU A 109 19.10 -2.69 10.72
CA LEU A 109 19.26 -1.80 11.87
C LEU A 109 18.40 -2.28 13.03
N SER A 110 18.98 -2.28 14.23
CA SER A 110 18.22 -2.49 15.45
C SER A 110 17.17 -1.38 15.62
N GLY A 111 16.09 -1.64 16.35
CA GLY A 111 15.10 -0.60 16.68
C GLY A 111 15.73 0.63 17.36
N ARG A 112 16.86 0.48 18.06
CA ARG A 112 17.62 1.62 18.63
C ARG A 112 18.33 2.45 17.56
N GLU A 113 18.96 1.81 16.57
CA GLU A 113 19.60 2.49 15.45
C GLU A 113 18.56 3.20 14.58
N LYS A 114 17.42 2.54 14.30
CA LYS A 114 16.28 3.16 13.61
C LYS A 114 15.73 4.38 14.36
N ARG A 115 15.61 4.33 15.69
CA ARG A 115 15.24 5.48 16.55
C ARG A 115 16.21 6.64 16.43
N GLN A 116 17.51 6.37 16.49
CA GLN A 116 18.52 7.41 16.43
C GLN A 116 18.50 8.07 15.06
N LEU A 117 18.40 7.26 14.00
CA LEU A 117 18.37 7.71 12.63
C LEU A 117 17.12 8.54 12.33
N ALA A 118 15.94 8.12 12.80
CA ALA A 118 14.71 8.91 12.69
C ALA A 118 14.79 10.26 13.43
N ARG A 119 15.50 10.34 14.56
CA ARG A 119 15.67 11.58 15.34
C ARG A 119 16.73 12.52 14.78
N GLU A 120 17.75 11.96 14.13
CA GLU A 120 18.85 12.69 13.50
C GLU A 120 18.63 12.88 12.00
N SER A 121 17.49 12.45 11.46
CA SER A 121 17.15 12.53 10.04
C SER A 121 17.25 13.98 9.57
N ASP A 122 18.25 14.24 8.74
CA ASP A 122 18.38 15.51 8.04
C ASP A 122 17.32 15.66 6.94
N THR A 123 17.23 16.86 6.37
CA THR A 123 16.23 17.16 5.34
C THR A 123 16.31 16.21 4.14
N ALA A 124 17.51 15.74 3.78
CA ALA A 124 17.73 14.83 2.65
C ALA A 124 17.20 13.42 2.96
N THR A 125 17.41 12.93 4.19
CA THR A 125 16.86 11.66 4.67
C THR A 125 15.33 11.69 4.62
N LEU A 126 14.73 12.77 5.13
CA LEU A 126 13.29 12.98 5.10
C LEU A 126 12.75 13.08 3.67
N ALA A 127 13.46 13.81 2.79
CA ALA A 127 13.13 13.91 1.38
C ALA A 127 13.17 12.55 0.68
N ALA A 128 14.15 11.69 1.00
CA ALA A 128 14.25 10.35 0.44
C ALA A 128 13.08 9.45 0.85
N HIS A 129 12.67 9.49 2.12
CA HIS A 129 11.47 8.77 2.58
C HIS A 129 10.21 9.26 1.87
N LEU A 130 10.01 10.59 1.81
CA LEU A 130 8.88 11.19 1.09
C LEU A 130 8.86 10.78 -0.39
N LEU A 131 10.03 10.78 -1.04
CA LEU A 131 10.18 10.41 -2.44
C LEU A 131 9.83 8.94 -2.65
N TYR A 132 10.45 8.04 -1.90
CA TYR A 132 10.21 6.60 -1.99
C TYR A 132 8.73 6.25 -1.83
N TRP A 133 8.07 6.80 -0.81
CA TRP A 133 6.65 6.53 -0.56
C TRP A 133 5.73 7.11 -1.64
N SER A 134 6.08 8.28 -2.19
CA SER A 134 5.33 8.89 -3.30
C SER A 134 5.52 8.18 -4.65
N THR A 135 6.56 7.36 -4.80
CA THR A 135 6.86 6.62 -6.04
C THR A 135 6.44 5.15 -6.01
N LEU A 136 5.83 4.68 -4.91
CA LEU A 136 5.34 3.30 -4.78
C LEU A 136 4.39 2.86 -5.90
N TYR A 137 3.59 3.79 -6.43
CA TYR A 137 2.60 3.51 -7.48
C TYR A 137 3.07 3.94 -8.87
N ALA A 138 3.80 5.05 -8.98
CA ALA A 138 4.35 5.57 -10.22
C ALA A 138 5.52 6.52 -9.94
N ILE A 139 6.58 6.49 -10.75
CA ILE A 139 7.74 7.39 -10.63
C ILE A 139 7.62 8.67 -11.48
N ASN A 140 6.65 8.72 -12.39
CA ASN A 140 6.47 9.86 -13.29
C ASN A 140 5.30 10.73 -12.81
N THR A 141 5.40 12.04 -13.03
CA THR A 141 4.29 12.98 -12.82
C THR A 141 3.17 12.74 -13.84
N GLN A 142 1.96 13.26 -13.61
CA GLN A 142 0.86 13.11 -14.58
C GLN A 142 1.20 13.71 -15.96
N GLU A 143 1.92 14.83 -15.99
CA GLU A 143 2.34 15.43 -17.26
C GLU A 143 3.40 14.59 -17.99
N GLN A 144 4.35 14.00 -17.26
CA GLN A 144 5.30 13.04 -17.83
C GLN A 144 4.59 11.79 -18.35
N HIS A 145 3.60 11.26 -17.61
CA HIS A 145 2.75 10.17 -18.09
C HIS A 145 1.97 10.54 -19.35
N ARG A 146 1.43 11.75 -19.44
CA ARG A 146 0.72 12.25 -20.63
C ARG A 146 1.66 12.37 -21.83
N GLN A 147 2.88 12.86 -21.60
CA GLN A 147 3.91 12.98 -22.65
C GLN A 147 4.42 11.61 -23.11
N ASP A 148 4.63 10.67 -22.18
CA ASP A 148 5.02 9.30 -22.48
C ASP A 148 3.93 8.57 -23.25
N PHE A 149 2.65 8.77 -22.87
CA PHE A 149 1.50 8.25 -23.60
C PHE A 149 1.40 8.85 -25.00
N SER A 150 1.55 10.18 -25.14
CA SER A 150 1.55 10.84 -26.44
C SER A 150 2.68 10.34 -27.33
N ALA A 151 3.89 10.24 -26.78
CA ALA A 151 5.05 9.75 -27.52
C ALA A 151 4.93 8.26 -27.87
N TRP A 152 4.35 7.45 -27.01
CA TRP A 152 4.03 6.05 -27.30
C TRP A 152 2.96 5.93 -28.38
N PHE A 153 1.90 6.73 -28.30
CA PHE A 153 0.83 6.79 -29.30
C PHE A 153 1.38 7.24 -30.67
N ASP A 154 2.21 8.27 -30.69
CA ASP A 154 2.93 8.72 -31.89
C ASP A 154 3.85 7.62 -32.43
N SER A 155 4.49 6.84 -31.56
CA SER A 155 5.35 5.71 -31.96
C SER A 155 4.58 4.57 -32.61
N LEU A 156 3.35 4.30 -32.14
CA LEU A 156 2.41 3.34 -32.74
C LEU A 156 1.93 3.83 -34.11
N MET A 157 1.56 5.11 -34.22
CA MET A 157 1.12 5.72 -35.47
C MET A 157 2.25 5.76 -36.52
N ASN A 158 3.50 5.89 -36.08
CA ASN A 158 4.68 5.91 -36.94
C ASN A 158 5.32 4.52 -37.18
N GLY A 159 4.70 3.44 -36.68
CA GLY A 159 5.13 2.06 -36.93
C GLY A 159 6.49 1.68 -36.32
N LYS A 160 6.96 2.42 -35.31
CA LYS A 160 8.20 2.14 -34.57
C LYS A 160 7.89 2.14 -33.07
N PRO A 161 7.67 0.99 -32.43
CA PRO A 161 7.35 0.96 -31.00
C PRO A 161 8.49 1.59 -30.18
N LYS A 162 8.18 2.64 -29.40
CA LYS A 162 9.16 3.34 -28.55
C LYS A 162 9.61 2.53 -27.34
N TYR A 163 8.76 1.63 -26.84
CA TYR A 163 9.05 0.77 -25.71
C TYR A 163 8.71 -0.67 -26.05
N GLU A 164 9.73 -1.47 -26.36
CA GLU A 164 9.69 -2.89 -26.03
C GLU A 164 10.23 -2.99 -24.60
N MET A 165 9.36 -3.21 -23.61
CA MET A 165 9.87 -3.64 -22.30
C MET A 165 10.63 -4.94 -22.52
N GLU A 166 11.93 -4.94 -22.22
CA GLU A 166 12.75 -6.14 -22.32
C GLU A 166 12.07 -7.27 -21.53
N LYS A 167 11.88 -8.42 -22.18
CA LYS A 167 11.17 -9.58 -21.61
C LYS A 167 11.77 -10.01 -20.27
N GLU A 168 13.08 -9.80 -20.10
CA GLU A 168 13.82 -10.08 -18.88
C GLU A 168 13.34 -9.21 -17.70
N TYR A 169 13.15 -7.91 -17.89
CA TYR A 169 12.67 -6.99 -16.84
C TYR A 169 11.25 -7.35 -16.34
N VAL A 170 10.35 -7.67 -17.27
CA VAL A 170 9.00 -8.14 -16.93
C VAL A 170 9.10 -9.45 -16.15
N SER A 171 9.97 -10.36 -16.57
CA SER A 171 10.14 -11.66 -15.92
C SER A 171 10.74 -11.56 -14.52
N GLU A 172 11.73 -10.70 -14.30
CA GLU A 172 12.40 -10.51 -13.01
C GLU A 172 11.53 -9.74 -12.02
N SER A 173 10.85 -8.68 -12.47
CA SER A 173 9.88 -7.95 -11.65
C SER A 173 8.68 -8.82 -11.28
N PHE A 174 8.16 -9.61 -12.24
CA PHE A 174 7.11 -10.59 -12.00
C PHE A 174 7.57 -11.64 -10.98
N ARG A 175 8.76 -12.21 -11.16
CA ARG A 175 9.32 -13.22 -10.27
C ARG A 175 9.61 -12.67 -8.87
N ARG A 176 10.11 -11.42 -8.75
CA ARG A 176 10.30 -10.73 -7.45
C ARG A 176 8.97 -10.48 -6.75
N LYS A 177 7.97 -9.94 -7.46
CA LYS A 177 6.63 -9.71 -6.92
C LYS A 177 5.97 -11.02 -6.52
N GLN A 178 6.13 -12.08 -7.31
CA GLN A 178 5.65 -13.42 -7.01
C GLN A 178 6.35 -14.01 -5.78
N CYS A 179 7.67 -13.90 -5.67
CA CYS A 179 8.43 -14.36 -4.51
C CYS A 179 8.06 -13.59 -3.23
N LYS A 180 7.93 -12.26 -3.28
CA LYS A 180 7.53 -11.44 -2.13
C LYS A 180 6.09 -11.77 -1.70
N TYR A 181 5.18 -11.86 -2.67
CA TYR A 181 3.80 -12.25 -2.46
C TYR A 181 3.68 -13.64 -1.79
N TRP A 182 4.38 -14.66 -2.29
CA TRP A 182 4.35 -15.99 -1.70
C TRP A 182 5.08 -16.06 -0.38
N ARG A 183 6.16 -15.30 -0.19
CA ARG A 183 6.87 -15.21 1.10
C ARG A 183 5.97 -14.62 2.17
N GLU A 184 5.31 -13.50 1.90
CA GLU A 184 4.34 -12.88 2.83
C GLU A 184 3.13 -13.78 3.07
N THR A 185 2.63 -14.45 2.03
CA THR A 185 1.51 -15.38 2.14
C THR A 185 1.87 -16.57 3.02
N VAL A 186 2.99 -17.25 2.78
CA VAL A 186 3.41 -18.45 3.50
C VAL A 186 3.88 -18.12 4.92
N ALA A 187 4.58 -16.99 5.12
CA ALA A 187 5.05 -16.59 6.45
C ALA A 187 3.89 -16.29 7.42
N ASN A 188 2.74 -15.90 6.88
CA ASN A 188 1.55 -15.58 7.65
C ASN A 188 0.44 -16.63 7.49
N ASP A 189 0.67 -17.70 6.74
CA ASP A 189 -0.29 -18.79 6.57
C ASP A 189 -0.40 -19.55 7.89
N SER A 190 -1.52 -19.32 8.57
CA SER A 190 -1.87 -20.02 9.80
C SER A 190 -2.91 -21.07 9.48
N ALA A 191 -2.67 -22.31 9.89
CA ALA A 191 -3.64 -23.38 9.76
C ALA A 191 -4.99 -23.11 10.49
N ILE A 192 -5.04 -22.08 11.33
CA ILE A 192 -6.16 -21.77 12.23
C ILE A 192 -6.84 -20.45 11.82
N ASP A 193 -6.22 -19.61 10.99
CA ASP A 193 -6.73 -18.27 10.64
C ASP A 193 -6.77 -18.03 9.13
N TRP A 194 -7.96 -17.71 8.63
CA TRP A 194 -8.23 -17.43 7.22
C TRP A 194 -7.88 -16.00 6.79
N THR A 195 -7.51 -15.11 7.72
CA THR A 195 -7.33 -13.67 7.47
C THR A 195 -6.38 -13.37 6.30
N TRP A 196 -5.30 -14.15 6.16
CA TRP A 196 -4.33 -13.98 5.07
C TRP A 196 -4.84 -14.52 3.74
N ASN A 197 -5.52 -15.67 3.76
CA ASN A 197 -6.17 -16.26 2.58
C ASN A 197 -7.26 -15.33 2.02
N LEU A 198 -8.00 -14.65 2.90
CA LEU A 198 -8.97 -13.62 2.50
C LEU A 198 -8.28 -12.39 1.88
N GLY A 199 -7.10 -12.02 2.36
CA GLY A 199 -6.28 -10.95 1.78
C GLY A 199 -5.86 -11.24 0.33
N ILE A 200 -5.55 -12.49 0.02
CA ILE A 200 -5.26 -12.96 -1.36
C ILE A 200 -6.49 -12.80 -2.25
N LEU A 201 -7.65 -13.28 -1.77
CA LEU A 201 -8.91 -13.17 -2.50
C LEU A 201 -9.27 -11.71 -2.78
N LYS A 202 -9.08 -10.82 -1.81
CA LYS A 202 -9.29 -9.38 -1.97
C LYS A 202 -8.45 -8.81 -3.11
N LYS A 203 -7.13 -9.03 -3.08
CA LYS A 203 -6.20 -8.55 -4.13
C LYS A 203 -6.60 -9.04 -5.52
N LYS A 204 -7.07 -10.29 -5.61
CA LYS A 204 -7.55 -10.89 -6.85
C LYS A 204 -8.84 -10.21 -7.35
N LEU A 205 -9.77 -9.87 -6.45
CA LEU A 205 -10.97 -9.11 -6.79
C LEU A 205 -10.65 -7.67 -7.19
N GLU A 206 -9.72 -6.99 -6.51
CA GLU A 206 -9.28 -5.63 -6.86
C GLU A 206 -8.67 -5.57 -8.26
N TYR A 207 -7.79 -6.54 -8.59
CA TYR A 207 -7.24 -6.68 -9.94
C TYR A 207 -8.35 -6.84 -10.98
N ASN A 208 -9.31 -7.72 -10.70
CA ASN A 208 -10.44 -7.94 -11.60
C ASN A 208 -11.26 -6.67 -11.79
N ILE A 209 -11.62 -5.96 -10.71
CA ILE A 209 -12.37 -4.70 -10.79
C ILE A 209 -11.64 -3.72 -11.70
N GLY A 210 -10.32 -3.57 -11.54
CA GLY A 210 -9.51 -2.73 -12.41
C GLY A 210 -9.57 -3.18 -13.87
N TYR A 211 -9.41 -4.48 -14.12
CA TYR A 211 -9.51 -5.07 -15.46
C TYR A 211 -10.89 -4.85 -16.09
N TRP A 212 -11.99 -5.11 -15.38
CA TRP A 212 -13.35 -4.93 -15.88
C TRP A 212 -13.69 -3.47 -16.15
N ARG A 213 -13.27 -2.54 -15.27
CA ARG A 213 -13.39 -1.09 -15.49
C ARG A 213 -12.61 -0.60 -16.71
N TYR A 214 -11.46 -1.21 -16.99
CA TYR A 214 -10.63 -0.88 -18.14
C TYR A 214 -11.19 -1.44 -19.45
N VAL A 215 -11.64 -2.70 -19.42
CA VAL A 215 -12.01 -3.44 -20.63
C VAL A 215 -13.45 -3.15 -21.07
N GLN A 216 -14.42 -3.06 -20.15
CA GLN A 216 -15.83 -2.72 -20.43
C GLN A 216 -16.46 -3.49 -21.61
N ARG A 217 -16.08 -4.75 -21.83
CA ARG A 217 -16.41 -5.49 -23.07
C ARG A 217 -17.75 -6.24 -23.04
N HIS A 218 -18.42 -6.38 -21.91
CA HIS A 218 -19.73 -7.06 -21.83
C HIS A 218 -20.81 -6.21 -21.18
N VAL A 219 -22.06 -6.49 -21.54
CA VAL A 219 -23.25 -5.88 -20.92
C VAL A 219 -23.38 -6.43 -19.50
N GLY A 220 -23.47 -5.55 -18.51
CA GLY A 220 -23.60 -5.93 -17.09
C GLY A 220 -22.31 -5.84 -16.26
N TRP A 221 -21.22 -5.31 -16.84
CA TRP A 221 -19.92 -5.24 -16.16
C TRP A 221 -19.94 -4.38 -14.89
N GLU A 222 -20.79 -3.35 -14.84
CA GLU A 222 -20.95 -2.48 -13.67
C GLU A 222 -21.58 -3.25 -12.50
N GLU A 223 -22.58 -4.07 -12.77
CA GLU A 223 -23.20 -4.96 -11.77
C GLU A 223 -22.21 -5.99 -11.24
N ASP A 224 -21.34 -6.54 -12.09
CA ASP A 224 -20.31 -7.48 -11.65
C ASP A 224 -19.23 -6.79 -10.80
N VAL A 225 -18.80 -5.58 -11.17
CA VAL A 225 -17.92 -4.74 -10.34
C VAL A 225 -18.58 -4.47 -8.98
N ASN A 226 -19.87 -4.13 -8.94
CA ASN A 226 -20.60 -3.92 -7.69
C ASN A 226 -20.66 -5.19 -6.83
N ARG A 227 -20.88 -6.37 -7.44
CA ARG A 227 -20.86 -7.64 -6.71
C ARG A 227 -19.47 -8.00 -6.18
N MET A 228 -18.39 -7.65 -6.90
CA MET A 228 -17.02 -7.82 -6.42
C MET A 228 -16.71 -6.85 -5.27
N LEU A 229 -17.19 -5.59 -5.33
CA LEU A 229 -17.07 -4.63 -4.23
C LEU A 229 -17.80 -5.10 -2.97
N ILE A 230 -18.98 -5.72 -3.12
CA ILE A 230 -19.69 -6.36 -2.00
C ILE A 230 -18.85 -7.48 -1.39
N ALA A 231 -18.20 -8.31 -2.21
CA ALA A 231 -17.30 -9.36 -1.72
C ALA A 231 -16.09 -8.78 -0.98
N ILE A 232 -15.48 -7.68 -1.47
CA ILE A 232 -14.39 -6.97 -0.78
C ILE A 232 -14.85 -6.45 0.59
N ASN A 233 -16.04 -5.84 0.67
CA ASN A 233 -16.57 -5.35 1.94
C ASN A 233 -16.81 -6.48 2.96
N LEU A 234 -17.32 -7.63 2.50
CA LEU A 234 -17.47 -8.81 3.34
C LEU A 234 -16.12 -9.36 3.82
N ILE A 235 -15.09 -9.33 2.96
CA ILE A 235 -13.72 -9.71 3.32
C ILE A 235 -13.16 -8.78 4.40
N GLU A 236 -13.31 -7.46 4.26
CA GLU A 236 -12.82 -6.49 5.25
C GLU A 236 -13.47 -6.71 6.62
N ILE A 237 -14.79 -6.92 6.66
CA ILE A 237 -15.49 -7.24 7.91
C ILE A 237 -14.97 -8.56 8.49
N ALA A 238 -14.82 -9.60 7.67
CA ALA A 238 -14.38 -10.93 8.11
C ALA A 238 -12.93 -10.97 8.63
N ARG A 239 -12.07 -10.06 8.17
CA ARG A 239 -10.65 -9.96 8.55
C ARG A 239 -10.39 -9.04 9.75
N THR A 240 -11.37 -8.23 10.14
CA THR A 240 -11.18 -7.26 11.22
C THR A 240 -11.38 -7.95 12.56
N ASP A 241 -10.41 -7.85 13.47
CA ASP A 241 -10.52 -8.42 14.83
C ASP A 241 -11.61 -7.74 15.66
N TRP A 242 -11.77 -6.42 15.48
CA TRP A 242 -12.72 -5.57 16.20
C TRP A 242 -13.52 -4.70 15.22
N PRO A 243 -14.46 -5.28 14.45
CA PRO A 243 -15.25 -4.51 13.51
C PRO A 243 -16.11 -3.49 14.26
N ASP A 244 -16.21 -2.27 13.72
CA ASP A 244 -17.14 -1.27 14.24
C ASP A 244 -18.58 -1.73 13.98
N ILE A 245 -19.25 -2.12 15.06
CA ILE A 245 -20.64 -2.57 15.05
C ILE A 245 -21.63 -1.47 15.45
N LYS A 246 -21.14 -0.25 15.70
CA LYS A 246 -21.99 0.88 16.03
C LYS A 246 -23.00 1.11 14.89
N ASP A 247 -24.27 1.22 15.28
CA ASP A 247 -25.41 1.39 14.36
C ASP A 247 -25.64 0.22 13.37
N LYS A 248 -24.99 -0.94 13.56
CA LYS A 248 -25.23 -2.15 12.75
C LYS A 248 -26.31 -3.03 13.37
N HIS A 249 -27.28 -3.46 12.56
CA HIS A 249 -28.27 -4.43 13.00
C HIS A 249 -27.72 -5.85 12.93
N ILE A 250 -27.44 -6.45 14.09
CA ILE A 250 -26.97 -7.84 14.20
C ILE A 250 -28.13 -8.73 14.65
N ASN A 251 -28.68 -9.52 13.72
CA ASN A 251 -29.79 -10.42 14.03
C ASN A 251 -29.35 -11.61 14.90
N LEU A 252 -29.63 -11.56 16.19
CA LEU A 252 -29.29 -12.61 17.15
C LEU A 252 -30.09 -13.92 16.96
N ARG A 253 -31.27 -13.87 16.33
CA ARG A 253 -32.14 -15.05 16.14
C ARG A 253 -31.51 -16.14 15.27
N THR A 254 -30.53 -15.77 14.46
CA THR A 254 -29.82 -16.70 13.58
C THR A 254 -28.37 -16.89 14.00
N ALA A 255 -27.96 -16.42 15.17
CA ALA A 255 -26.55 -16.39 15.59
C ALA A 255 -25.90 -17.78 15.59
N GLU A 256 -26.62 -18.79 16.09
CA GLU A 256 -26.19 -20.19 16.17
C GLU A 256 -25.81 -20.81 14.81
N ARG A 257 -26.25 -20.21 13.69
CA ARG A 257 -25.88 -20.68 12.34
C ARG A 257 -24.46 -20.28 11.93
N TYR A 258 -23.87 -19.32 12.64
CA TYR A 258 -22.65 -18.62 12.22
C TYR A 258 -21.55 -18.67 13.28
N THR A 259 -21.90 -18.88 14.55
CA THR A 259 -20.90 -18.98 15.63
C THR A 259 -21.33 -20.01 16.65
N HIS A 260 -20.34 -20.67 17.27
CA HIS A 260 -20.54 -21.61 18.38
C HIS A 260 -20.38 -20.95 19.75
N GLU A 261 -20.15 -19.65 19.78
CA GLU A 261 -19.95 -18.91 21.02
C GLU A 261 -21.25 -18.49 21.68
N HIS A 262 -21.20 -18.36 23.00
CA HIS A 262 -22.33 -17.95 23.82
C HIS A 262 -22.20 -16.47 24.18
N ASP A 263 -23.34 -15.78 24.13
CA ASP A 263 -23.45 -14.43 24.67
C ASP A 263 -23.42 -14.50 26.19
N HIS A 264 -22.33 -14.04 26.79
CA HIS A 264 -22.16 -13.98 28.23
C HIS A 264 -22.79 -12.73 28.87
N GLY A 265 -23.34 -11.82 28.06
CA GLY A 265 -23.94 -10.57 28.51
C GLY A 265 -22.95 -9.59 29.15
N GLY A 266 -23.47 -8.49 29.69
CA GLY A 266 -22.68 -7.45 30.37
C GLY A 266 -21.62 -6.83 29.45
N ASP A 267 -20.43 -6.60 29.99
CA ASP A 267 -19.31 -5.96 29.29
C ASP A 267 -18.76 -6.80 28.10
N LEU A 268 -19.10 -8.09 28.05
CA LEU A 268 -18.68 -9.00 26.98
C LEU A 268 -19.66 -9.03 25.80
N HIS A 269 -20.84 -8.44 25.94
CA HIS A 269 -21.88 -8.47 24.91
C HIS A 269 -21.42 -7.81 23.61
N GLU A 270 -20.74 -6.67 23.70
CA GLU A 270 -20.24 -5.95 22.54
C GLU A 270 -19.16 -6.75 21.79
N SER A 271 -18.26 -7.39 22.53
CA SER A 271 -17.25 -8.30 21.96
C SER A 271 -17.89 -9.50 21.27
N TYR A 272 -18.93 -10.09 21.87
CA TYR A 272 -19.69 -11.18 21.26
C TYR A 272 -20.35 -10.73 19.96
N LEU A 273 -20.99 -9.55 19.95
CA LEU A 273 -21.62 -8.99 18.76
C LEU A 273 -20.62 -8.71 17.63
N ALA A 274 -19.45 -8.15 17.96
CA ALA A 274 -18.39 -7.87 17.00
C ALA A 274 -17.90 -9.16 16.33
N LYS A 275 -17.67 -10.20 17.13
CA LYS A 275 -17.29 -11.52 16.64
C LYS A 275 -18.38 -12.18 15.80
N LEU A 276 -19.62 -12.16 16.26
CA LEU A 276 -20.76 -12.68 15.51
C LEU A 276 -20.94 -11.97 14.15
N TYR A 277 -20.70 -10.66 14.11
CA TYR A 277 -20.77 -9.87 12.89
C TYR A 277 -19.69 -10.29 11.87
N ARG A 278 -18.45 -10.47 12.35
CA ARG A 278 -17.34 -11.02 11.57
C ARG A 278 -17.64 -12.42 11.03
N ASP A 279 -18.06 -13.34 11.90
CA ASP A 279 -18.33 -14.73 11.52
C ASP A 279 -19.46 -14.81 10.48
N LYS A 280 -20.51 -13.98 10.63
CA LYS A 280 -21.56 -13.84 9.61
C LYS A 280 -21.02 -13.38 8.27
N ALA A 281 -20.17 -12.34 8.25
CA ALA A 281 -19.57 -11.85 7.02
C ALA A 281 -18.75 -12.94 6.33
N PHE A 282 -17.96 -13.71 7.09
CA PHE A 282 -17.20 -14.84 6.57
C PHE A 282 -18.09 -15.90 5.92
N HIS A 283 -19.17 -16.33 6.59
CA HIS A 283 -20.08 -17.32 6.03
C HIS A 283 -20.87 -16.83 4.81
N ILE A 284 -21.26 -15.55 4.80
CA ILE A 284 -21.96 -14.94 3.66
C ILE A 284 -21.03 -14.81 2.46
N LEU A 285 -19.77 -14.42 2.69
CA LEU A 285 -18.75 -14.28 1.64
C LEU A 285 -18.64 -15.54 0.80
N TRP A 286 -18.50 -16.72 1.40
CA TRP A 286 -18.32 -17.96 0.64
C TRP A 286 -19.54 -18.31 -0.22
N LYS A 287 -20.76 -18.09 0.30
CA LYS A 287 -21.99 -18.27 -0.49
C LYS A 287 -22.09 -17.25 -1.61
N TRP A 288 -21.67 -16.02 -1.36
CA TRP A 288 -21.65 -14.95 -2.35
C TRP A 288 -20.66 -15.25 -3.48
N LEU A 289 -19.46 -15.72 -3.14
CA LEU A 289 -18.45 -16.14 -4.09
C LEU A 289 -18.92 -17.34 -4.92
N ASP A 290 -19.48 -18.37 -4.29
CA ASP A 290 -20.01 -19.55 -4.99
C ASP A 290 -21.06 -19.18 -6.05
N HIS A 291 -21.96 -18.24 -5.73
CA HIS A 291 -23.00 -17.80 -6.64
C HIS A 291 -22.48 -16.96 -7.82
N ASN A 292 -21.48 -16.10 -7.58
CA ASN A 292 -21.10 -15.08 -8.56
C ASN A 292 -19.81 -15.36 -9.30
N MET A 293 -18.86 -16.10 -8.70
CA MET A 293 -17.50 -16.25 -9.26
C MET A 293 -17.51 -16.80 -10.68
N LYS A 294 -18.35 -17.79 -11.01
CA LYS A 294 -18.37 -18.39 -12.35
C LYS A 294 -18.57 -17.36 -13.47
N ASN A 295 -19.28 -16.27 -13.19
CA ASN A 295 -19.55 -15.21 -14.17
C ASN A 295 -18.44 -14.15 -14.25
N TRP A 296 -17.45 -14.18 -13.35
CA TRP A 296 -16.35 -13.19 -13.28
C TRP A 296 -15.06 -13.65 -13.94
N TRP A 297 -15.01 -14.90 -14.42
CA TRP A 297 -13.79 -15.58 -14.84
C TRP A 297 -13.86 -16.17 -16.26
N ASP A 298 -15.00 -16.05 -16.94
CA ASP A 298 -15.16 -16.31 -18.39
C ASP A 298 -14.79 -15.06 -19.20
#